data_AF-A0A7V7WPM5-F1
#
_entry.id   AF-A0A7V7WPM5-F1
#
_cell.length_a   1.000
_cell.length_b   1.000
_cell.length_c   1.000
_cell.angle_alpha   90.00
_cell.angle_beta   90.00
_cell.angle_gamma   90.00
#
_symmetry.space_group_name_H-M   'P 1'
#
loop_
_entity.id
_entity.type
_entity.pdbx_description
1 polymer ?
#
loop_
_entity_poly.entity_id
_entity_poly.type
_entity_poly.pdbx_seq_one_letter_code
_entity_poly.pdbx_strand_id
1 'polypeptide(L)'
;AKGTLYLYFPGKEELLLALHERHAEGYFQALGALLANPAPVNIDQILALVQKHMVEPPAFLPLASRCLGLMDQCLPEETAVAHAARVGMALEQLGAALERRFPALIRGAGTTLLMQSYVLIVGLWQLLQKPKNYPSCQDRAEVRFLRRDYPSELDQALRALWLGYTEPRGGAPVATPQSATPVELP
;
A
#
# COMPACT_ATOMS: atom_id res chain seq x y z
N ALA A 1 -9.25 32.75 13.94
CA ALA A 1 -9.24 32.81 12.46
C ALA A 1 -9.72 31.48 11.89
N LYS A 2 -11.01 31.37 11.51
CA LYS A 2 -11.60 30.20 10.84
C LYS A 2 -12.00 30.50 9.37
N GLY A 3 -12.10 31.78 9.00
CA GLY A 3 -12.68 32.23 7.72
C GLY A 3 -11.78 32.05 6.48
N THR A 4 -10.45 32.05 6.63
CA THR A 4 -9.54 31.99 5.47
C THR A 4 -9.28 30.59 4.95
N LEU A 5 -9.54 29.54 5.76
CA LEU A 5 -9.34 28.15 5.35
C LEU A 5 -10.42 27.66 4.37
N TYR A 6 -11.65 28.13 4.55
CA TYR A 6 -12.79 27.79 3.67
C TYR A 6 -12.68 28.40 2.27
N LEU A 7 -11.77 29.37 2.07
CA LEU A 7 -11.50 29.92 0.73
C LEU A 7 -10.77 28.93 -0.18
N TYR A 8 -10.06 27.95 0.40
CA TYR A 8 -9.30 26.94 -0.33
C TYR A 8 -9.92 25.54 -0.29
N PHE A 9 -10.77 25.28 0.71
CA PHE A 9 -11.42 23.98 0.89
C PHE A 9 -12.90 24.19 1.25
N PRO A 10 -13.82 23.93 0.30
CA PRO A 10 -15.26 23.98 0.56
C PRO A 10 -15.68 23.07 1.74
N GLY A 11 -15.04 21.91 1.89
CA GLY A 11 -15.30 20.93 2.95
C GLY A 11 -14.08 20.55 3.80
N LYS A 12 -14.36 19.96 4.97
CA LYS A 12 -13.33 19.37 5.85
C LYS A 12 -12.66 18.17 5.19
N GLU A 13 -13.40 17.46 4.35
CA GLU A 13 -12.97 16.28 3.63
C GLU A 13 -11.93 16.61 2.56
N GLU A 14 -12.14 17.69 1.81
CA GLU A 14 -11.17 18.20 0.82
C GLU A 14 -9.88 18.67 1.48
N LEU A 15 -9.98 19.33 2.64
CA LEU A 15 -8.80 19.69 3.44
C LEU A 15 -8.02 18.45 3.91
N LEU A 16 -8.72 17.42 4.38
CA LEU A 16 -8.09 16.17 4.81
C LEU A 16 -7.43 15.45 3.63
N LEU A 17 -8.08 15.42 2.47
CA LEU A 17 -7.54 14.85 1.24
C LEU A 17 -6.26 15.59 0.80
N ALA A 18 -6.29 16.92 0.74
CA ALA A 18 -5.13 17.71 0.35
C ALA A 18 -3.95 17.55 1.32
N LEU A 19 -4.23 17.44 2.63
CA LEU A 19 -3.20 17.14 3.61
C LEU A 19 -2.60 15.75 3.41
N HIS A 20 -3.42 14.76 3.05
CA HIS A 20 -2.97 13.41 2.76
C HIS A 20 -2.09 13.38 1.49
N GLU A 21 -2.53 14.05 0.43
CA GLU A 21 -1.78 14.21 -0.82
C GLU A 21 -0.41 14.82 -0.56
N ARG A 22 -0.34 15.90 0.22
CA ARG A 22 0.93 16.54 0.58
C ARG A 22 1.89 15.60 1.31
N HIS A 23 1.38 14.75 2.20
CA HIS A 23 2.25 13.77 2.86
C HIS A 23 2.68 12.64 1.91
N ALA A 24 1.78 12.17 1.05
CA ALA A 24 2.06 11.14 0.05
C ALA A 24 3.09 11.61 -0.99
N GLU A 25 3.04 12.89 -1.37
CA GLU A 25 4.01 13.51 -2.28
C GLU A 25 5.45 13.39 -1.76
N GLY A 26 5.66 13.56 -0.45
CA GLY A 26 6.98 13.38 0.15
C GLY A 26 7.54 11.97 -0.05
N TYR A 27 6.69 10.94 0.04
CA TYR A 27 7.09 9.56 -0.27
C TYR A 27 7.38 9.38 -1.76
N PHE A 28 6.50 9.88 -2.65
CA PHE A 28 6.68 9.75 -4.09
C PHE A 28 7.97 10.43 -4.58
N GLN A 29 8.29 11.62 -4.08
CA GLN A 29 9.53 12.31 -4.40
C GLN A 29 10.76 11.54 -3.90
N ALA A 30 10.72 11.02 -2.67
CA ALA A 30 11.83 10.26 -2.11
C ALA A 30 12.06 8.93 -2.86
N LEU A 31 10.99 8.23 -3.21
CA LEU A 31 11.07 7.00 -4.01
C LEU A 31 11.57 7.29 -5.43
N GLY A 32 11.05 8.33 -6.07
CA GLY A 32 11.52 8.77 -7.39
C GLY A 32 13.01 9.09 -7.40
N ALA A 33 13.49 9.82 -6.39
CA ALA A 33 14.91 10.14 -6.24
C ALA A 33 15.78 8.89 -6.03
N LEU A 34 15.32 7.94 -5.21
CA LEU A 34 16.01 6.66 -5.00
C LEU A 34 16.10 5.87 -6.31
N LEU A 35 15.02 5.78 -7.09
CA LEU A 35 14.99 5.02 -8.34
C LEU A 35 15.76 5.70 -9.49
N ALA A 36 15.89 7.02 -9.46
CA ALA A 36 16.69 7.79 -10.41
C ALA A 36 18.20 7.63 -10.18
N ASN A 37 18.62 7.31 -8.95
CA ASN A 37 20.03 7.08 -8.63
C ASN A 37 20.56 5.82 -9.35
N PRO A 38 21.71 5.86 -10.04
CA PRO A 38 22.26 4.68 -10.72
C PRO A 38 22.65 3.54 -9.76
N ALA A 39 22.93 3.82 -8.49
CA ALA A 39 23.35 2.82 -7.50
C ALA A 39 22.29 1.71 -7.29
N PRO A 40 22.68 0.43 -7.14
CA PRO A 40 21.74 -0.67 -6.92
C PRO A 40 20.75 -0.35 -5.79
N VAL A 41 19.47 -0.64 -6.05
CA VAL A 41 18.38 -0.41 -5.09
C VAL A 41 17.96 -1.77 -4.53
N ASN A 42 17.78 -1.88 -3.22
CA ASN A 42 17.29 -3.08 -2.57
C ASN A 42 15.95 -2.84 -1.86
N ILE A 43 15.29 -3.93 -1.45
CA ILE A 43 13.99 -3.89 -0.78
C ILE A 43 14.06 -3.11 0.53
N ASP A 44 15.15 -3.25 1.31
CA ASP A 44 15.32 -2.56 2.59
C ASP A 44 15.27 -1.04 2.46
N GLN A 45 15.89 -0.48 1.41
CA GLN A 45 15.86 0.95 1.14
C GLN A 45 14.44 1.44 0.83
N ILE A 46 13.64 0.64 0.10
CA ILE A 46 12.24 0.98 -0.20
C ILE A 46 11.40 0.93 1.08
N LEU A 47 11.55 -0.12 1.89
CA LEU A 47 10.82 -0.25 3.14
C LEU A 47 11.20 0.83 4.15
N ALA A 48 12.46 1.26 4.17
CA ALA A 48 12.88 2.40 4.98
C ALA A 48 12.17 3.71 4.58
N LEU A 49 11.90 3.91 3.28
CA LEU A 49 11.10 5.06 2.83
C LEU A 49 9.64 4.95 3.29
N VAL A 50 9.05 3.75 3.24
CA VAL A 50 7.71 3.50 3.76
C VAL A 50 7.66 3.83 5.25
N GLN A 51 8.61 3.33 6.04
CA GLN A 51 8.66 3.61 7.48
C GLN A 51 8.75 5.12 7.75
N LYS A 52 9.72 5.79 7.13
CA LYS A 52 9.99 7.22 7.33
C LYS A 52 8.83 8.13 6.92
N HIS A 53 8.17 7.83 5.80
CA HIS A 53 7.18 8.76 5.22
C HIS A 53 5.73 8.39 5.52
N MET A 54 5.45 7.13 5.87
CA MET A 54 4.08 6.67 6.10
C MET A 54 3.83 6.20 7.53
N VAL A 55 4.79 5.54 8.19
CA VAL A 55 4.57 4.90 9.50
C VAL A 55 4.98 5.80 10.66
N GLU A 56 6.18 6.36 10.61
CA GLU A 56 6.70 7.25 11.66
C GLU A 56 5.86 8.53 11.81
N PRO A 57 5.38 9.20 10.74
CA PRO A 57 4.57 10.39 10.89
C PRO A 57 3.21 10.05 11.53
N PRO A 58 2.88 10.55 12.73
CA PRO A 58 1.73 10.09 13.51
C PRO A 58 0.38 10.41 12.84
N ALA A 59 0.37 11.34 11.88
CA ALA A 59 -0.83 11.77 11.18
C ALA A 59 -1.09 10.99 9.88
N PHE A 60 -0.10 10.31 9.29
CA PHE A 60 -0.25 9.75 7.94
C PHE A 60 -1.29 8.62 7.90
N LEU A 61 -1.09 7.54 8.67
CA LEU A 61 -2.00 6.38 8.64
C LEU A 61 -3.42 6.69 9.12
N PRO A 62 -3.65 7.46 10.20
CA PRO A 62 -5.00 7.89 10.57
C PRO A 62 -5.70 8.70 9.47
N LEU A 63 -4.95 9.54 8.74
CA LEU A 63 -5.48 10.36 7.67
C LEU A 63 -5.77 9.52 6.42
N ALA A 64 -4.81 8.68 6.01
CA ALA A 64 -4.96 7.74 4.90
C ALA A 64 -6.19 6.85 5.08
N SER A 65 -6.35 6.27 6.28
CA SER A 65 -7.51 5.45 6.64
C SER A 65 -8.83 6.21 6.53
N ARG A 66 -8.85 7.51 6.83
CA ARG A 66 -10.06 8.33 6.71
C ARG A 66 -10.33 8.67 5.25
N CYS A 67 -9.31 9.11 4.51
CA CYS A 67 -9.44 9.46 3.10
C CYS A 67 -9.97 8.28 2.27
N LEU A 68 -9.46 7.06 2.50
CA LEU A 68 -9.97 5.85 1.83
C LEU A 68 -11.46 5.58 2.11
N GLY A 69 -11.98 5.94 3.29
CA GLY A 69 -13.40 5.78 3.61
C GLY A 69 -14.28 6.98 3.22
N LEU A 70 -13.69 8.15 2.98
CA LEU A 70 -14.41 9.39 2.64
C LEU A 70 -14.67 9.55 1.13
N MET A 71 -13.87 8.91 0.29
CA MET A 71 -13.98 8.98 -1.18
C MET A 71 -15.35 8.55 -1.72
N ASP A 72 -16.06 7.67 -1.00
CA ASP A 72 -17.35 7.15 -1.45
C ASP A 72 -18.57 7.99 -1.02
N GLN A 73 -18.43 8.96 -0.11
CA GLN A 73 -19.60 9.55 0.57
C GLN A 73 -19.64 11.07 0.65
N CYS A 74 -18.49 11.77 0.55
CA CYS A 74 -18.43 13.18 0.96
C CYS A 74 -17.59 14.08 0.05
N LEU A 75 -16.94 13.55 -0.99
CA LEU A 75 -16.13 14.35 -1.93
C LEU A 75 -16.94 14.65 -3.20
N PRO A 76 -16.86 15.88 -3.75
CA PRO A 76 -17.36 16.15 -5.09
C PRO A 76 -16.68 15.21 -6.10
N GLU A 77 -17.46 14.71 -7.08
CA GLU A 77 -16.99 13.75 -8.07
C GLU A 77 -15.74 14.25 -8.82
N GLU A 78 -15.74 15.52 -9.23
CA GLU A 78 -14.60 16.14 -9.92
C GLU A 78 -13.32 16.12 -9.06
N THR A 79 -13.44 16.41 -7.77
CA THR A 79 -12.31 16.35 -6.83
C THR A 79 -11.79 14.92 -6.66
N ALA A 80 -12.68 13.93 -6.58
CA ALA A 80 -12.32 12.52 -6.46
C ALA A 80 -11.61 12.01 -7.73
N VAL A 81 -12.13 12.34 -8.91
CA VAL A 81 -11.54 11.98 -10.21
C VAL A 81 -10.17 12.64 -10.37
N ALA A 82 -10.05 13.92 -10.07
CA ALA A 82 -8.78 14.64 -10.18
C ALA A 82 -7.72 14.06 -9.23
N HIS A 83 -8.11 13.66 -8.02
CA HIS A 83 -7.23 12.97 -7.08
C HIS A 83 -6.78 11.60 -7.61
N ALA A 84 -7.72 10.76 -8.05
CA ALA A 84 -7.43 9.45 -8.59
C ALA A 84 -6.49 9.53 -9.80
N ALA A 85 -6.68 10.52 -10.68
CA ALA A 85 -5.80 10.76 -11.82
C ALA A 85 -4.37 11.12 -11.38
N ARG A 86 -4.20 12.02 -10.39
CA ARG A 86 -2.87 12.39 -9.86
C ARG A 86 -2.16 11.19 -9.25
N VAL A 87 -2.86 10.39 -8.43
CA VAL A 87 -2.31 9.18 -7.81
C VAL A 87 -1.96 8.14 -8.87
N GLY A 88 -2.85 7.91 -9.84
CA GLY A 88 -2.62 6.98 -10.95
C GLY A 88 -1.37 7.33 -11.75
N MET A 89 -1.23 8.59 -12.16
CA MET A 89 -0.04 9.07 -12.88
C MET A 89 1.25 8.87 -12.06
N ALA A 90 1.23 9.18 -10.76
CA ALA A 90 2.39 8.99 -9.89
C ALA A 90 2.77 7.51 -9.77
N LEU A 91 1.78 6.63 -9.56
CA LEU A 91 2.00 5.19 -9.45
C LEU A 91 2.51 4.57 -10.75
N GLU A 92 2.01 5.00 -11.91
CA GLU A 92 2.50 4.53 -13.21
C GLU A 92 3.95 4.95 -13.46
N GLN A 93 4.28 6.21 -13.19
CA GLN A 93 5.65 6.71 -13.37
C GLN A 93 6.65 5.99 -12.45
N LEU A 94 6.30 5.86 -11.16
CA LEU A 94 7.14 5.16 -10.18
C LEU A 94 7.19 3.66 -10.43
N GLY A 95 6.08 3.05 -10.86
CA GLY A 95 6.01 1.64 -11.23
C GLY A 95 6.93 1.31 -12.41
N ALA A 96 6.88 2.12 -13.47
CA ALA A 96 7.78 1.98 -14.61
C ALA A 96 9.26 2.27 -14.25
N ALA A 97 9.52 3.15 -13.28
CA ALA A 97 10.86 3.33 -12.73
C ALA A 97 11.31 2.09 -11.96
N LEU A 98 10.42 1.49 -11.16
CA LEU A 98 10.70 0.30 -10.38
C LEU A 98 11.02 -0.90 -11.25
N GLU A 99 10.25 -1.13 -12.32
CA GLU A 99 10.48 -2.21 -13.29
C GLU A 99 11.87 -2.12 -13.95
N ARG A 100 12.37 -0.90 -14.19
CA ARG A 100 13.74 -0.70 -14.71
C ARG A 100 14.83 -1.05 -13.69
N ARG A 101 14.52 -0.98 -12.40
CA ARG A 101 15.46 -1.29 -11.30
C ARG A 101 15.43 -2.76 -10.89
N PHE A 102 14.29 -3.43 -11.05
CA PHE A 102 14.06 -4.81 -10.65
C PHE A 102 13.72 -5.66 -11.89
N PRO A 103 14.70 -6.30 -12.55
CA PRO A 103 14.50 -7.02 -13.80
C PRO A 103 13.50 -8.19 -13.74
N ALA A 104 13.20 -8.70 -12.55
CA ALA A 104 12.20 -9.74 -12.34
C ALA A 104 10.75 -9.23 -12.49
N LEU A 105 10.53 -7.91 -12.40
CA LEU A 105 9.20 -7.33 -12.59
C LEU A 105 8.84 -7.29 -14.07
N ILE A 106 7.69 -7.87 -14.40
CA ILE A 106 7.09 -7.71 -15.73
C ILE A 106 6.48 -6.30 -15.87
N ARG A 107 6.26 -5.87 -17.12
CA ARG A 107 5.62 -4.58 -17.40
C ARG A 107 4.26 -4.47 -16.71
N GLY A 108 4.02 -3.37 -16.01
CA GLY A 108 2.82 -3.07 -15.23
C GLY A 108 2.84 -3.64 -13.79
N ALA A 109 3.73 -4.59 -13.48
CA ALA A 109 3.81 -5.17 -12.15
C ALA A 109 4.31 -4.17 -11.10
N GLY A 110 5.13 -3.18 -11.49
CA GLY A 110 5.60 -2.14 -10.57
C GLY A 110 4.45 -1.31 -10.03
N THR A 111 3.53 -0.87 -10.90
CA THR A 111 2.33 -0.12 -10.51
C THR A 111 1.44 -0.94 -9.58
N THR A 112 1.18 -2.21 -9.93
CA THR A 112 0.39 -3.11 -9.09
C THR A 112 1.04 -3.35 -7.73
N LEU A 113 2.35 -3.54 -7.67
CA LEU A 113 3.11 -3.74 -6.43
C LEU A 113 3.03 -2.52 -5.52
N LEU A 114 3.16 -1.30 -6.05
CA LEU A 114 3.04 -0.07 -5.27
C LEU A 114 1.61 0.11 -4.72
N MET A 115 0.59 -0.13 -5.54
CA MET A 115 -0.81 -0.08 -5.13
C MET A 115 -1.09 -1.12 -4.02
N GLN A 116 -0.67 -2.37 -4.22
CA GLN A 116 -0.87 -3.44 -3.23
C GLN A 116 -0.11 -3.17 -1.93
N SER A 117 1.10 -2.60 -2.01
CA SER A 117 1.84 -2.16 -0.83
C SER A 117 1.06 -1.11 -0.05
N TYR A 118 0.48 -0.10 -0.73
CA TYR A 118 -0.31 0.94 -0.08
C TYR A 118 -1.58 0.38 0.60
N VAL A 119 -2.33 -0.49 -0.08
CA VAL A 119 -3.51 -1.15 0.49
C VAL A 119 -3.13 -1.99 1.70
N LEU A 120 -2.01 -2.73 1.64
CA LEU A 120 -1.52 -3.53 2.75
C LEU A 120 -1.12 -2.66 3.94
N ILE A 121 -0.38 -1.57 3.72
CA ILE A 121 0.05 -0.63 4.77
C ILE A 121 -1.15 -0.10 5.55
N VAL A 122 -2.15 0.42 4.83
CA VAL A 122 -3.31 1.07 5.45
C VAL A 122 -4.30 0.04 6.01
N GLY A 123 -4.57 -1.03 5.28
CA GLY A 123 -5.50 -2.08 5.70
C GLY A 123 -5.01 -2.85 6.93
N LEU A 124 -3.72 -3.18 6.99
CA LEU A 124 -3.14 -3.81 8.17
C LEU A 124 -3.19 -2.86 9.37
N TRP A 125 -2.92 -1.57 9.17
CA TRP A 125 -3.03 -0.58 10.23
C TRP A 125 -4.47 -0.55 10.78
N GLN A 126 -5.46 -0.37 9.91
CA GLN A 126 -6.88 -0.33 10.28
C GLN A 126 -7.32 -1.54 11.09
N LEU A 127 -6.87 -2.73 10.70
CA LEU A 127 -7.21 -3.99 11.36
C LEU A 127 -6.59 -4.11 12.76
N LEU A 128 -5.34 -3.66 12.92
CA LEU A 128 -4.60 -3.75 14.19
C LEU A 128 -4.87 -2.58 15.15
N GLN A 129 -5.56 -1.52 14.68
CA GLN A 129 -5.96 -0.43 15.55
C GLN A 129 -6.96 -0.90 16.61
N LYS A 130 -6.57 -0.75 17.88
CA LYS A 130 -7.45 -1.06 19.01
C LYS A 130 -8.68 -0.13 19.01
N PRO A 131 -9.91 -0.67 19.07
CA PRO A 131 -11.09 0.17 19.23
C PRO A 131 -11.03 0.88 20.59
N LYS A 132 -10.83 2.21 20.55
CA LYS A 132 -10.72 3.05 21.76
C LYS A 132 -12.02 3.11 22.55
N ASN A 133 -13.15 2.92 21.89
CA ASN A 133 -14.48 3.05 22.49
C ASN A 133 -14.93 1.79 23.24
N TYR A 134 -14.21 0.67 23.08
CA TYR A 134 -14.58 -0.61 23.68
C TYR A 134 -13.36 -1.25 24.37
N PRO A 135 -12.90 -0.70 25.51
CA PRO A 135 -11.71 -1.21 26.21
C PRO A 135 -11.89 -2.65 26.66
N SER A 136 -13.11 -3.07 27.02
CA SER A 136 -13.43 -4.45 27.42
C SER A 136 -13.27 -5.48 26.29
N CYS A 137 -13.32 -5.05 25.02
CA CYS A 137 -13.03 -5.93 23.89
C CYS A 137 -11.53 -6.26 23.82
N GLN A 138 -10.66 -5.41 24.37
CA GLN A 138 -9.22 -5.56 24.20
C GLN A 138 -8.66 -6.77 24.94
N ASP A 139 -9.26 -7.18 26.06
CA ASP A 139 -8.77 -8.28 26.91
C ASP A 139 -9.36 -9.65 26.57
N ARG A 140 -10.32 -9.69 25.64
CA ARG A 140 -10.95 -10.93 25.17
C ARG A 140 -9.99 -11.84 24.42
N ALA A 141 -10.01 -13.14 24.73
CA ALA A 141 -9.14 -14.14 24.12
C ALA A 141 -9.41 -14.29 22.61
N GLU A 142 -10.67 -14.08 22.22
CA GLU A 142 -11.21 -14.20 20.87
C GLU A 142 -10.56 -13.21 19.89
N VAL A 143 -10.11 -12.05 20.38
CA VAL A 143 -9.45 -11.02 19.56
C VAL A 143 -7.94 -10.93 19.80
N ARG A 144 -7.36 -11.91 20.50
CA ARG A 144 -5.92 -11.92 20.82
C ARG A 144 -5.05 -11.82 19.58
N PHE A 145 -5.49 -12.38 18.44
CA PHE A 145 -4.76 -12.33 17.18
C PHE A 145 -4.61 -10.90 16.61
N LEU A 146 -5.43 -9.94 17.03
CA LEU A 146 -5.34 -8.53 16.64
C LEU A 146 -4.36 -7.74 17.51
N ARG A 147 -3.80 -8.32 18.57
CA ARG A 147 -2.82 -7.66 19.46
C ARG A 147 -1.38 -7.68 18.94
N ARG A 148 -1.21 -7.75 17.62
CA ARG A 148 0.10 -7.83 16.99
C ARG A 148 0.75 -6.44 16.94
N ASP A 149 2.08 -6.44 16.91
CA ASP A 149 2.87 -5.22 16.75
C ASP A 149 2.82 -4.77 15.28
N TYR A 150 2.21 -3.61 15.02
CA TYR A 150 2.00 -3.12 13.65
C TYR A 150 3.32 -2.98 12.86
N PRO A 151 4.38 -2.32 13.37
CA PRO A 151 5.65 -2.20 12.65
C PRO A 151 6.25 -3.54 12.23
N SER A 152 6.28 -4.53 13.14
CA SER A 152 6.84 -5.85 12.88
C SER A 152 6.02 -6.64 11.85
N GLU A 153 4.69 -6.64 11.98
CA GLU A 153 3.80 -7.30 11.02
C GLU A 153 3.87 -6.65 9.64
N LEU A 154 3.96 -5.32 9.59
CA LEU A 154 4.05 -4.60 8.34
C LEU A 154 5.35 -4.92 7.60
N ASP A 155 6.49 -4.90 8.29
CA ASP A 155 7.78 -5.24 7.69
C ASP A 155 7.76 -6.66 7.11
N GLN A 156 7.27 -7.64 7.87
CA GLN A 156 7.16 -9.02 7.39
C GLN A 156 6.23 -9.13 6.17
N ALA A 157 5.05 -8.52 6.22
CA ALA A 157 4.06 -8.62 5.15
C ALA A 157 4.53 -7.92 3.87
N LEU A 158 5.14 -6.73 3.98
CA LEU A 158 5.70 -6.02 2.83
C LEU A 158 6.88 -6.78 2.22
N ARG A 159 7.79 -7.32 3.04
CA ARG A 159 8.89 -8.16 2.50
C ARG A 159 8.37 -9.35 1.74
N ALA A 160 7.39 -10.07 2.28
CA ALA A 160 6.78 -11.22 1.62
C ALA A 160 6.13 -10.83 0.28
N LEU A 161 5.41 -9.70 0.26
CA LEU A 161 4.81 -9.15 -0.96
C LEU A 161 5.89 -8.84 -2.01
N TRP A 162 6.92 -8.09 -1.63
CA TRP A 162 7.98 -7.68 -2.54
C TRP A 162 8.78 -8.88 -3.07
N LEU A 163 9.16 -9.82 -2.21
CA LEU A 163 9.84 -11.05 -2.62
C LEU A 163 8.98 -11.86 -3.60
N GLY A 164 7.66 -11.95 -3.39
CA GLY A 164 6.75 -12.63 -4.32
C GLY A 164 6.69 -12.02 -5.73
N TYR A 165 7.08 -10.75 -5.88
CA TYR A 165 7.19 -10.07 -7.16
C TYR A 165 8.61 -10.09 -7.76
N THR A 166 9.65 -10.08 -6.91
CA THR A 166 11.04 -9.96 -7.36
C THR A 166 11.79 -11.28 -7.44
N GLU A 167 11.30 -12.34 -6.79
CA GLU A 167 11.80 -13.69 -6.99
C GLU A 167 11.27 -14.24 -8.33
N PRO A 168 12.08 -15.00 -9.08
CA PRO A 168 11.59 -15.71 -10.25
C PRO A 168 10.42 -16.59 -9.81
N ARG A 169 9.25 -16.45 -10.46
CA ARG A 169 8.17 -17.43 -10.30
C ARG A 169 8.70 -18.76 -10.82
N GLY A 170 9.27 -19.57 -9.93
CA GLY A 170 9.64 -20.93 -10.23
C GLY A 170 8.42 -21.59 -10.82
N GLY A 171 8.51 -22.00 -12.09
CA GLY A 171 7.40 -22.65 -12.77
C GLY A 171 6.91 -23.79 -11.90
N ALA A 172 5.64 -23.75 -11.52
CA ALA A 172 5.00 -24.95 -11.00
C ALA A 172 5.26 -26.06 -12.03
N PRO A 173 5.78 -27.24 -11.65
CA PRO A 173 5.84 -28.35 -12.58
C PRO A 173 4.41 -28.61 -13.02
N VAL A 174 4.13 -28.37 -14.30
CA VAL A 174 2.93 -28.88 -14.95
C VAL A 174 3.04 -30.40 -14.81
N ALA A 175 2.34 -30.95 -13.82
CA ALA A 175 2.17 -32.38 -13.70
C ALA A 175 1.49 -32.83 -15.00
N THR A 176 2.29 -33.40 -15.89
CA THR A 176 1.78 -34.04 -17.10
C THR A 176 0.90 -35.18 -16.63
N PRO A 177 -0.38 -35.28 -17.05
CA PRO A 177 -1.19 -36.42 -16.68
C PRO A 177 -0.54 -37.66 -17.29
N GLN A 178 0.00 -38.53 -16.42
CA GLN A 178 0.42 -39.88 -16.79
C GLN A 178 -0.78 -40.58 -17.42
N SER A 179 -0.56 -41.05 -18.64
CA SER A 179 -1.49 -41.84 -19.43
C SER A 179 -1.94 -43.05 -18.60
N ALA A 180 -3.21 -43.07 -18.21
CA ALA A 180 -3.82 -44.24 -17.59
C ALA A 180 -3.96 -45.34 -18.66
N THR A 181 -3.14 -46.36 -18.57
CA THR A 181 -3.33 -47.64 -19.26
C THR A 181 -4.62 -48.30 -18.73
N PRO A 182 -5.56 -48.77 -19.56
CA PRO A 182 -6.71 -49.52 -19.07
C PRO A 182 -6.26 -50.91 -18.64
N VAL A 183 -6.57 -51.26 -17.39
CA VAL A 183 -6.46 -52.62 -16.86
C VAL A 183 -7.66 -53.43 -17.39
N GLU A 184 -7.40 -54.43 -18.22
CA GLU A 184 -8.35 -55.52 -18.50
C GLU A 184 -8.59 -56.31 -17.21
N LEU A 185 -9.86 -56.56 -16.91
CA LEU A 185 -10.31 -57.45 -15.83
C LEU A 185 -10.97 -58.70 -16.45
N PRO A 186 -10.93 -59.85 -15.75
CA PRO A 186 -11.08 -61.19 -16.31
C PRO A 186 -12.51 -61.60 -16.70
#